data_AF-A0A5D0I0E5-F1
#
_entry.id   AF-A0A5D0I0E5-F1
#
_cell.length_a   1.000
_cell.length_b   1.000
_cell.length_c   1.000
_cell.angle_alpha   90.00
_cell.angle_beta   90.00
_cell.angle_gamma   90.00
#
_symmetry.space_group_name_H-M   'P 1'
#
loop_
_entity.id
_entity.type
_entity.pdbx_description
1 polymer ?
#
loop_
_entity_poly.entity_id
_entity_poly.type
_entity_poly.pdbx_seq_one_letter_code
_entity_poly.pdbx_strand_id
1 'polypeptide(L)'
;FMVVAITGYGMATFEGPTLSLKNVNAIAHFTDWIIAHVHVGALAWNGFMAFGIIYYLIPRLFKTKLHSLPLANLHFWLGTLGIIMYALPMYVAGFTQASMWKQFNPDGTLVYGNFLETVTEIIPMYWMRAIGGSMYVIGLLILVYNIAVTIKKGSKVEDELAEAPALERVTKKRTAGEGFHTWLERRPIQLTILATVAILIGGII
;
A
#
# COMPACT_ATOMS: atom_id res chain seq x y z
N PHE A 1 -3.69 -13.83 1.88
CA PHE A 1 -3.83 -12.43 1.40
C PHE A 1 -3.98 -11.43 2.54
N MET A 2 -5.09 -11.43 3.29
CA MET A 2 -5.36 -10.42 4.33
C MET A 2 -4.26 -10.25 5.38
N VAL A 3 -3.66 -11.34 5.87
CA VAL A 3 -2.58 -11.26 6.87
C VAL A 3 -1.37 -10.53 6.30
N VAL A 4 -0.92 -10.90 5.10
CA VAL A 4 0.19 -10.22 4.41
C VAL A 4 -0.14 -8.74 4.16
N ALA A 5 -1.40 -8.43 3.84
CA ALA A 5 -1.85 -7.05 3.66
C ALA A 5 -1.70 -6.20 4.94
N ILE A 6 -2.10 -6.75 6.09
CA ILE A 6 -1.98 -6.08 7.39
C ILE A 6 -0.51 -5.96 7.80
N THR A 7 0.32 -6.97 7.52
CA THR A 7 1.76 -6.87 7.77
C THR A 7 2.40 -5.78 6.91
N GLY A 8 2.08 -5.73 5.61
CA GLY A 8 2.52 -4.66 4.72
C GLY A 8 2.03 -3.28 5.14
N TYR A 9 0.79 -3.21 5.65
CA TYR A 9 0.24 -1.98 6.25
C TYR A 9 1.10 -1.52 7.41
N GLY A 10 1.29 -2.39 8.41
CA GLY A 10 2.06 -2.08 9.61
C GLY A 10 3.46 -1.57 9.27
N MET A 11 4.15 -2.24 8.34
CA MET A 11 5.47 -1.83 7.86
C MET A 11 5.44 -0.45 7.18
N ALA A 12 4.55 -0.23 6.21
CA ALA A 12 4.44 1.08 5.54
C ALA A 12 4.09 2.20 6.53
N THR A 13 3.15 1.97 7.46
CA THR A 13 2.81 2.99 8.47
C THR A 13 3.86 3.22 9.53
N PHE A 14 4.75 2.26 9.76
CA PHE A 14 5.91 2.49 10.61
C PHE A 14 6.97 3.31 9.88
N GLU A 15 7.20 2.99 8.60
CA GLU A 15 8.19 3.69 7.77
C GLU A 15 7.79 5.14 7.47
N GLY A 16 6.51 5.43 7.21
CA GLY A 16 6.06 6.78 6.85
C GLY A 16 6.45 7.87 7.87
N PRO A 17 6.12 7.70 9.17
CA PRO A 17 6.55 8.61 10.23
C PRO A 17 8.08 8.65 10.40
N THR A 18 8.75 7.51 10.25
CA THR A 18 10.21 7.43 10.34
C THR A 18 10.88 8.26 9.24
N LEU A 19 10.39 8.17 8.00
CA LEU A 19 10.84 8.95 6.84
C LEU A 19 10.50 10.44 6.94
N SER A 20 9.59 10.82 7.84
CA SER A 20 9.22 12.22 8.11
C SER A 20 10.18 12.90 9.09
N LEU A 21 11.01 12.14 9.81
CA LEU A 21 12.06 12.68 10.67
C LEU A 21 13.19 13.26 9.81
N LYS A 22 13.54 14.54 10.01
CA LYS A 22 14.54 15.25 9.19
C LYS A 22 15.86 14.47 9.02
N ASN A 23 16.34 13.82 10.09
CA ASN A 23 17.59 13.05 10.06
C ASN A 23 17.51 11.80 9.17
N VAL A 24 16.36 11.12 9.18
CA VAL A 24 16.13 9.93 8.33
C VAL A 24 15.82 10.37 6.90
N ASN A 25 15.00 11.42 6.76
CA ASN A 25 14.67 12.00 5.46
C ASN A 25 15.93 12.44 4.71
N ALA A 26 16.92 13.00 5.40
CA ALA A 26 18.20 13.35 4.79
C ALA A 26 18.90 12.16 4.09
N ILE A 27 18.62 10.91 4.49
CA ILE A 27 19.15 9.69 3.88
C ILE A 27 18.19 9.16 2.81
N ALA A 28 16.89 9.11 3.10
CA ALA A 28 15.91 8.48 2.23
C ALA A 28 15.45 9.37 1.07
N HIS A 29 15.54 10.70 1.20
CA HIS A 29 15.04 11.62 0.19
C HIS A 29 15.81 11.46 -1.13
N PHE A 30 15.06 11.37 -2.23
CA PHE A 30 15.56 11.06 -3.59
C PHE A 30 16.23 9.70 -3.79
N THR A 31 16.19 8.80 -2.80
CA THR A 31 16.70 7.44 -2.97
C THR A 31 15.58 6.44 -3.22
N ASP A 32 15.96 5.25 -3.67
CA ASP A 32 15.05 4.13 -3.95
C ASP A 32 14.36 3.59 -2.68
N TRP A 33 14.73 4.07 -1.47
CA TRP A 33 13.97 3.78 -0.25
C TRP A 33 12.53 4.31 -0.39
N ILE A 34 12.31 5.52 -0.90
CA ILE A 34 10.94 6.04 -1.08
C ILE A 34 10.13 5.16 -2.03
N ILE A 35 10.79 4.60 -3.04
CA ILE A 35 10.17 3.65 -3.97
C ILE A 35 9.83 2.33 -3.27
N ALA A 36 10.72 1.80 -2.43
CA ALA A 36 10.44 0.62 -1.61
C ALA A 36 9.21 0.85 -0.73
N HIS A 37 9.20 1.96 0.02
CA HIS A 37 8.13 2.35 0.93
C HIS A 37 6.76 2.41 0.23
N VAL A 38 6.66 3.13 -0.89
CA VAL A 38 5.38 3.25 -1.62
C VAL A 38 4.91 1.90 -2.16
N HIS A 39 5.82 0.99 -2.57
CA HIS A 39 5.43 -0.32 -3.08
C HIS A 39 5.06 -1.29 -1.97
N VAL A 40 5.63 -1.19 -0.76
CA VAL A 40 5.11 -1.91 0.41
C VAL A 40 3.67 -1.46 0.71
N GLY A 41 3.38 -0.17 0.65
CA GLY A 41 2.01 0.34 0.79
C GLY A 41 1.08 -0.08 -0.35
N ALA A 42 1.49 0.12 -1.61
CA ALA A 42 0.63 -0.11 -2.77
C ALA A 42 0.44 -1.60 -3.08
N LEU A 43 1.52 -2.39 -3.08
CA LEU A 43 1.49 -3.79 -3.49
C LEU A 43 1.28 -4.73 -2.31
N ALA A 44 2.03 -4.60 -1.21
CA ALA A 44 1.86 -5.49 -0.06
C ALA A 44 0.58 -5.20 0.71
N TRP A 45 0.25 -3.93 1.00
CA TRP A 45 -1.02 -3.60 1.65
C TRP A 45 -2.19 -3.52 0.65
N ASN A 46 -2.29 -2.46 -0.15
CA ASN A 46 -3.52 -2.18 -0.91
C ASN A 46 -3.87 -3.33 -1.88
N GLY A 47 -2.87 -3.82 -2.62
CA GLY A 47 -3.03 -4.94 -3.55
C GLY A 47 -3.52 -6.21 -2.87
N PHE A 48 -2.83 -6.73 -1.85
CA PHE A 48 -3.27 -7.96 -1.17
C PHE A 48 -4.60 -7.80 -0.45
N MET A 49 -4.92 -6.62 0.08
CA MET A 49 -6.23 -6.36 0.68
C MET A 49 -7.33 -6.47 -0.38
N ALA A 50 -7.15 -5.79 -1.52
CA ALA A 50 -8.08 -5.88 -2.65
C ALA A 50 -8.21 -7.32 -3.16
N PHE A 51 -7.11 -8.05 -3.33
CA PHE A 51 -7.13 -9.44 -3.79
C PHE A 51 -7.88 -10.36 -2.81
N GLY A 52 -7.64 -10.20 -1.51
CA GLY A 52 -8.34 -10.95 -0.47
C GLY A 52 -9.85 -10.70 -0.51
N ILE A 53 -10.26 -9.44 -0.63
CA ILE A 53 -11.67 -9.05 -0.74
C ILE A 53 -12.29 -9.61 -2.02
N ILE A 54 -11.61 -9.51 -3.18
CA ILE A 54 -12.12 -10.03 -4.46
C ILE A 54 -12.34 -11.54 -4.39
N TYR A 55 -11.38 -12.32 -3.90
CA TYR A 55 -11.51 -13.77 -3.78
C TYR A 55 -12.64 -14.20 -2.83
N TYR A 56 -12.96 -13.37 -1.83
CA TYR A 56 -14.05 -13.62 -0.90
C TYR A 56 -15.41 -13.19 -1.43
N LEU A 57 -15.48 -12.00 -2.03
CA LEU A 57 -16.72 -11.34 -2.42
C LEU A 57 -17.29 -11.93 -3.71
N ILE A 58 -16.46 -12.17 -4.74
CA ILE A 58 -16.95 -12.59 -6.05
C ILE A 58 -17.73 -13.91 -5.99
N PRO A 59 -17.24 -15.01 -5.37
CA PRO A 59 -18.00 -16.25 -5.32
C PRO A 59 -19.37 -16.08 -4.65
N ARG A 60 -19.48 -15.17 -3.66
CA ARG A 60 -20.74 -14.88 -2.96
C ARG A 60 -21.71 -14.10 -3.83
N LEU A 61 -21.24 -13.05 -4.50
CA LEU A 61 -22.07 -12.24 -5.41
C LEU A 61 -22.67 -13.09 -6.54
N PHE A 62 -21.88 -14.03 -7.08
CA PHE A 62 -22.30 -14.90 -8.17
C PHE A 62 -22.85 -16.26 -7.69
N LYS A 63 -23.14 -16.39 -6.39
CA LYS A 63 -23.69 -17.60 -5.72
C LYS A 63 -23.01 -18.90 -6.17
N THR A 64 -21.69 -18.87 -6.33
CA THR A 64 -20.89 -19.97 -6.86
C THR A 64 -19.67 -20.24 -5.99
N LYS A 65 -18.94 -21.31 -6.31
CA LYS A 65 -17.65 -21.61 -5.69
C LYS A 65 -16.53 -21.04 -6.55
N LEU A 66 -15.45 -20.62 -5.89
CA LEU A 66 -14.26 -20.15 -6.61
C LEU A 66 -13.77 -21.25 -7.57
N HIS A 67 -13.44 -20.86 -8.79
CA HIS A 67 -13.07 -21.79 -9.84
C HIS A 67 -11.89 -22.71 -9.46
N SER A 68 -10.83 -22.16 -8.87
CA SER A 68 -9.66 -22.93 -8.44
C SER A 68 -8.98 -22.32 -7.22
N LEU A 69 -8.95 -23.07 -6.12
CA LEU A 69 -8.16 -22.73 -4.92
C LEU A 69 -6.64 -22.83 -5.18
N PRO A 70 -6.11 -23.83 -5.91
CA PRO A 70 -4.69 -23.88 -6.26
C PRO A 70 -4.20 -22.65 -7.02
N LEU A 71 -5.01 -22.10 -7.95
CA LEU A 71 -4.64 -20.88 -8.66
C LEU A 71 -4.61 -19.65 -7.74
N ALA A 72 -5.50 -19.57 -6.76
CA ALA A 72 -5.45 -18.51 -5.75
C ALA A 72 -4.21 -18.63 -4.85
N ASN A 73 -3.81 -19.86 -4.49
CA ASN A 73 -2.56 -20.11 -3.76
C ASN A 73 -1.32 -19.77 -4.60
N LEU A 74 -1.33 -20.09 -5.89
CA LEU A 74 -0.24 -19.71 -6.80
C LEU A 74 -0.12 -18.19 -6.91
N HIS A 75 -1.23 -17.48 -7.10
CA HIS A 75 -1.26 -16.02 -7.08
C HIS A 75 -0.72 -15.48 -5.75
N PHE A 76 -1.12 -16.05 -4.61
CA PHE A 76 -0.63 -15.64 -3.29
C PHE A 76 0.90 -15.70 -3.21
N TRP A 77 1.50 -16.82 -3.63
CA TRP A 77 2.95 -16.99 -3.58
C TRP A 77 3.69 -16.11 -4.57
N LEU A 78 3.20 -15.99 -5.81
CA LEU A 78 3.80 -15.10 -6.81
C LEU A 78 3.76 -13.64 -6.38
N GLY A 79 2.63 -13.19 -5.82
CA GLY A 79 2.52 -11.84 -5.28
C GLY A 79 3.45 -11.63 -4.09
N THR A 80 3.57 -12.62 -3.18
CA THR A 80 4.34 -12.49 -1.94
C THR A 80 5.84 -12.46 -2.23
N LEU A 81 6.31 -13.40 -3.05
CA LEU A 81 7.70 -13.42 -3.49
C LEU A 81 8.01 -12.21 -4.39
N GLY A 82 7.06 -11.82 -5.25
CA GLY A 82 7.19 -10.65 -6.12
C GLY A 82 7.43 -9.35 -5.33
N ILE A 83 6.66 -9.11 -4.27
CA ILE A 83 6.86 -7.90 -3.45
C ILE A 83 8.14 -7.96 -2.60
N ILE A 84 8.53 -9.14 -2.09
CA ILE A 84 9.80 -9.30 -1.37
C ILE A 84 10.98 -9.01 -2.30
N MET A 85 10.97 -9.57 -3.51
CA MET A 85 11.99 -9.31 -4.54
C MET A 85 11.96 -7.89 -5.09
N TYR A 86 10.85 -7.17 -4.93
CA TYR A 86 10.76 -5.76 -5.30
C TYR A 86 11.31 -4.86 -4.20
N ALA A 87 10.85 -5.04 -2.95
CA ALA A 87 11.10 -4.11 -1.87
C ALA A 87 12.53 -4.23 -1.32
N LEU A 88 13.03 -5.46 -1.08
CA LEU A 88 14.36 -5.66 -0.49
C LEU A 88 15.49 -5.00 -1.30
N PRO A 89 15.59 -5.20 -2.62
CA PRO A 89 16.64 -4.54 -3.41
C PRO A 89 16.49 -3.02 -3.43
N MET A 90 15.27 -2.49 -3.34
CA MET A 90 15.03 -1.04 -3.31
C MET A 90 15.44 -0.41 -1.98
N TYR A 91 15.29 -1.12 -0.85
CA TYR A 91 15.89 -0.68 0.41
C TYR A 91 17.41 -0.65 0.32
N VAL A 92 18.03 -1.73 -0.21
CA VAL A 92 19.49 -1.79 -0.40
C VAL A 92 19.96 -0.68 -1.33
N ALA A 93 19.28 -0.46 -2.46
CA ALA A 93 19.58 0.63 -3.40
C ALA A 93 19.49 1.99 -2.71
N GLY A 94 18.46 2.20 -1.90
CA GLY A 94 18.26 3.43 -1.16
C GLY A 94 19.42 3.76 -0.22
N PHE A 95 19.89 2.76 0.54
CA PHE A 95 21.05 2.92 1.41
C PHE A 95 22.36 3.10 0.63
N THR A 96 22.56 2.36 -0.46
CA THR A 96 23.76 2.48 -1.31
C THR A 96 23.85 3.87 -1.93
N GLN A 97 22.74 4.38 -2.49
CA GLN A 97 22.67 5.75 -3.02
C GLN A 97 23.02 6.79 -1.96
N ALA A 98 22.37 6.72 -0.80
CA ALA A 98 22.62 7.66 0.28
C ALA A 98 24.07 7.62 0.78
N SER A 99 24.67 6.43 0.85
CA SER A 99 26.05 6.22 1.26
C SER A 99 27.02 6.82 0.24
N MET A 100 26.86 6.50 -1.05
CA MET A 100 27.75 7.01 -2.10
C MET A 100 27.67 8.53 -2.23
N TRP A 101 26.48 9.14 -2.13
CA TRP A 101 26.32 10.59 -2.24
C TRP A 101 26.85 11.39 -1.05
N LYS A 102 27.09 10.72 0.09
CA LYS A 102 27.57 11.37 1.34
C LYS A 102 28.97 10.94 1.74
N GLN A 103 29.65 10.15 0.91
CA GLN A 103 31.03 9.76 1.16
C GLN A 103 31.99 10.85 0.66
N PHE A 104 32.78 11.37 1.60
CA PHE A 104 33.80 12.38 1.35
C PHE A 104 35.18 11.81 1.65
N ASN A 105 36.13 12.14 0.78
CA ASN A 105 37.55 11.90 1.02
C ASN A 105 38.04 12.80 2.18
N PRO A 106 39.20 12.49 2.80
CA PRO A 106 39.79 13.34 3.85
C PRO A 106 40.07 14.79 3.43
N ASP A 107 40.15 15.04 2.12
CA ASP A 107 40.34 16.36 1.52
C ASP A 107 39.02 17.14 1.31
N GLY A 108 37.87 16.55 1.66
CA GLY A 108 36.54 17.14 1.51
C GLY A 108 35.93 16.98 0.10
N THR A 109 36.60 16.32 -0.83
CA THR A 109 36.03 15.99 -2.15
C THR A 109 35.08 14.80 -2.06
N LEU A 110 34.14 14.69 -3.00
CA LEU A 110 33.26 13.52 -3.07
C LEU A 110 34.07 12.30 -3.52
N VAL A 111 33.92 11.17 -2.80
CA VAL A 111 34.52 9.88 -3.19
C VAL A 111 33.99 9.45 -4.56
N TYR A 112 32.68 9.59 -4.75
CA TYR A 112 31.99 9.30 -6.01
C TYR A 112 31.59 10.60 -6.69
N GLY A 113 32.57 11.27 -7.31
CA GLY A 113 32.37 12.55 -7.97
C GLY A 113 31.47 12.49 -9.21
N ASN A 114 31.35 11.32 -9.84
CA ASN A 114 30.47 11.10 -10.99
C ASN A 114 29.22 10.33 -10.57
N PHE A 115 28.05 10.95 -10.75
CA PHE A 115 26.76 10.33 -10.45
C PHE A 115 26.52 9.01 -11.21
N LEU A 116 27.13 8.85 -12.39
CA LEU A 116 26.99 7.64 -13.19
C LEU A 116 27.50 6.40 -12.44
N GLU A 117 28.50 6.53 -11.57
CA GLU A 117 29.05 5.42 -10.78
C GLU A 117 27.98 4.85 -9.84
N THR A 118 27.23 5.72 -9.15
CA THR A 118 26.11 5.28 -8.32
C THR A 118 25.04 4.58 -9.15
N VAL A 119 24.73 5.12 -10.34
CA VAL A 119 23.72 4.50 -11.22
C VAL A 119 24.17 3.12 -11.66
N THR A 120 25.43 2.94 -12.04
CA THR A 120 25.95 1.63 -12.47
C THR A 120 25.92 0.60 -11.35
N GLU A 121 26.16 1.01 -10.09
CA GLU A 121 26.15 0.10 -8.94
C GLU A 121 24.74 -0.39 -8.57
N ILE A 122 23.70 0.40 -8.82
CA ILE A 122 22.32 0.02 -8.48
C ILE A 122 21.60 -0.74 -9.62
N ILE A 123 22.19 -0.86 -10.82
CA ILE A 123 21.60 -1.61 -11.95
C ILE A 123 21.13 -3.03 -11.55
N PRO A 124 21.90 -3.84 -10.80
CA PRO A 124 21.46 -5.16 -10.38
C PRO A 124 20.17 -5.13 -9.54
N MET A 125 19.99 -4.09 -8.73
CA MET A 125 18.81 -3.92 -7.88
C MET A 125 17.58 -3.58 -8.72
N TYR A 126 17.75 -2.83 -9.82
CA TYR A 126 16.69 -2.59 -10.79
C TYR A 126 16.28 -3.82 -11.59
N TRP A 127 17.21 -4.72 -11.91
CA TRP A 127 16.86 -6.02 -12.49
C TRP A 127 15.99 -6.85 -11.55
N MET A 128 16.36 -6.91 -10.27
CA MET A 128 15.57 -7.62 -9.26
C MET A 128 14.18 -7.00 -9.08
N ARG A 129 14.08 -5.67 -9.10
CA ARG A 129 12.81 -4.94 -9.12
C ARG A 129 11.94 -5.34 -10.31
N ALA A 130 12.51 -5.39 -11.51
CA ALA A 130 11.78 -5.77 -12.73
C ALA A 130 11.26 -7.22 -12.66
N ILE A 131 12.06 -8.14 -12.13
CA ILE A 131 11.67 -9.54 -11.92
C ILE A 131 10.54 -9.63 -10.88
N GLY A 132 10.69 -9.00 -9.71
CA GLY A 132 9.68 -9.00 -8.65
C GLY A 132 8.35 -8.38 -9.11
N GLY A 133 8.41 -7.26 -9.84
CA GLY A 133 7.24 -6.62 -10.43
C GLY A 133 6.55 -7.51 -11.47
N SER A 134 7.32 -8.17 -12.33
CA SER A 134 6.78 -9.10 -13.34
C SER A 134 6.07 -10.30 -12.70
N MET A 135 6.64 -10.88 -11.63
CA MET A 135 5.98 -11.94 -10.86
C MET A 135 4.63 -11.49 -10.28
N TYR A 136 4.59 -10.26 -9.75
CA TYR A 136 3.36 -9.69 -9.20
C TYR A 136 2.30 -9.49 -10.29
N VAL A 137 2.69 -8.99 -11.47
CA VAL A 137 1.79 -8.83 -12.63
C VAL A 137 1.28 -10.19 -13.13
N ILE A 138 2.13 -11.21 -13.21
CA ILE A 138 1.69 -12.58 -13.55
C ILE A 138 0.67 -13.09 -12.53
N GLY A 139 0.90 -12.83 -11.24
CA GLY A 139 -0.06 -13.11 -10.18
C GLY A 139 -1.42 -12.44 -10.41
N LEU A 140 -1.41 -11.15 -10.79
CA LEU A 140 -2.62 -10.41 -11.12
C LEU A 140 -3.37 -11.01 -12.33
N LEU A 141 -2.65 -11.45 -13.37
CA LEU A 141 -3.28 -12.12 -14.51
C LEU A 141 -3.95 -13.44 -14.11
N ILE A 142 -3.34 -14.19 -13.18
CA ILE A 142 -3.94 -15.41 -12.60
C ILE A 142 -5.21 -15.08 -11.82
N LEU A 143 -5.22 -13.98 -11.04
CA LEU A 143 -6.44 -13.49 -10.39
C LEU A 143 -7.54 -13.24 -11.41
N VAL A 144 -7.26 -12.41 -12.43
CA VAL A 144 -8.24 -12.04 -13.46
C VAL A 144 -8.80 -13.28 -14.13
N TYR A 145 -7.95 -14.24 -14.52
CA TYR A 145 -8.39 -15.48 -15.12
C TYR A 145 -9.29 -16.30 -14.18
N ASN A 146 -8.85 -16.53 -12.93
CA ASN A 146 -9.59 -17.34 -11.97
C ASN A 146 -10.97 -16.75 -11.66
N ILE A 147 -11.03 -15.42 -11.53
CA ILE A 147 -12.27 -14.67 -11.29
C ILE A 147 -13.17 -14.67 -12.53
N ALA A 148 -12.64 -14.42 -13.72
CA ALA A 148 -13.42 -14.43 -14.95
C ALA A 148 -14.11 -15.77 -15.20
N VAL A 149 -13.42 -16.89 -14.93
CA VAL A 149 -14.03 -18.22 -15.05
C VAL A 149 -15.03 -18.48 -13.93
N THR A 150 -14.77 -17.98 -12.71
CA THR A 150 -15.73 -18.06 -11.60
C THR A 150 -17.05 -17.37 -11.95
N ILE A 151 -16.97 -16.14 -12.48
CA ILE A 151 -18.14 -15.35 -12.90
C ILE A 151 -18.92 -16.07 -14.02
N LYS A 152 -18.23 -16.63 -15.01
CA LYS A 152 -18.86 -17.39 -16.10
C LYS A 152 -19.60 -18.64 -15.62
N LYS A 153 -19.21 -19.22 -14.48
CA LYS A 153 -19.88 -20.36 -13.85
C LYS A 153 -20.97 -19.95 -12.85
N GLY A 154 -21.15 -18.65 -12.61
CA GLY A 154 -22.16 -18.12 -11.71
C GLY A 154 -23.57 -18.23 -12.26
N SER A 155 -24.57 -18.35 -11.39
CA SER A 155 -25.97 -18.18 -11.77
C SER A 155 -26.28 -16.69 -11.95
N LYS A 156 -27.31 -16.38 -12.77
CA LYS A 156 -27.85 -15.01 -12.82
C LYS A 156 -28.41 -14.67 -11.44
N VAL A 157 -27.91 -13.58 -10.87
CA VAL A 157 -28.31 -13.06 -9.56
C VAL A 157 -29.79 -12.70 -9.62
N GLU A 158 -30.62 -13.39 -8.86
CA GLU A 158 -31.95 -12.89 -8.50
C GLU A 158 -31.77 -11.89 -7.35
N ASP A 159 -32.47 -10.76 -7.43
CA ASP A 159 -32.46 -9.74 -6.38
C ASP A 159 -32.87 -10.37 -5.05
N GLU A 160 -31.92 -10.54 -4.14
CA GLU A 160 -32.24 -10.80 -2.75
C GLU A 160 -32.69 -9.49 -2.12
N LEU A 161 -33.88 -9.49 -1.52
CA LEU A 161 -34.38 -8.37 -0.73
C LEU A 161 -33.43 -8.15 0.46
N ALA A 162 -32.48 -7.23 0.30
CA ALA A 162 -31.60 -6.78 1.35
C ALA A 162 -32.23 -5.55 2.02
N GLU A 163 -32.71 -5.72 3.24
CA GLU A 163 -33.20 -4.60 4.06
C GLU A 163 -32.02 -3.98 4.81
N ALA A 164 -31.74 -2.70 4.52
CA ALA A 164 -30.88 -1.88 5.35
C ALA A 164 -31.69 -1.36 6.56
N PRO A 165 -31.10 -1.24 7.75
CA PRO A 165 -31.75 -0.58 8.86
C PRO A 165 -32.17 0.84 8.46
N ALA A 166 -33.37 1.26 8.87
CA ALA A 166 -33.91 2.56 8.53
C ALA A 166 -32.95 3.69 8.96
N LEU A 167 -32.73 4.64 8.06
CA LEU A 167 -31.85 5.78 8.33
C LEU A 167 -32.38 6.58 9.52
N GLU A 168 -31.70 6.53 10.66
CA GLU A 168 -32.09 7.30 11.85
C GLU A 168 -31.95 8.81 11.57
N ARG A 169 -32.98 9.58 11.97
CA ARG A 169 -32.93 11.05 11.87
C ARG A 169 -32.00 11.61 12.95
N VAL A 170 -30.75 11.86 12.59
CA VAL A 170 -29.75 12.44 13.49
C VAL A 170 -30.12 13.89 13.82
N THR A 171 -30.29 14.19 15.11
CA THR A 171 -30.64 15.54 15.57
C THR A 171 -29.42 16.48 15.55
N LYS A 172 -29.64 17.78 15.34
CA LYS A 172 -28.55 18.78 15.41
C LYS A 172 -27.95 18.91 16.81
N LYS A 173 -28.62 18.49 17.89
CA LYS A 173 -28.17 18.66 19.29
C LYS A 173 -27.41 17.41 19.77
N ARG A 174 -26.48 17.57 20.71
CA ARG A 174 -25.76 16.43 21.30
C ARG A 174 -26.76 15.47 21.95
N THR A 175 -26.71 14.21 21.59
CA THR A 175 -27.58 13.18 22.18
C THR A 175 -27.03 12.79 23.55
N ALA A 176 -27.90 12.42 24.49
CA ALA A 176 -27.48 12.02 25.83
C ALA A 176 -26.63 10.74 25.74
N GLY A 177 -25.42 10.77 26.33
CA GLY A 177 -24.45 9.66 26.25
C GLY A 177 -23.48 9.71 25.06
N GLU A 178 -23.61 10.68 24.15
CA GLU A 178 -22.73 10.81 22.99
C GLU A 178 -21.38 11.44 23.37
N GLY A 179 -20.27 10.82 22.93
CA GLY A 179 -18.92 11.36 23.10
C GLY A 179 -18.68 12.65 22.31
N PHE A 180 -17.73 13.47 22.74
CA PHE A 180 -17.40 14.71 22.03
C PHE A 180 -16.90 14.46 20.59
N HIS A 181 -16.08 13.42 20.38
CA HIS A 181 -15.57 13.03 19.06
C HIS A 181 -16.70 12.57 18.13
N THR A 182 -17.60 11.71 18.61
CA THR A 182 -18.74 11.17 17.87
C THR A 182 -19.71 12.28 17.44
N TRP A 183 -19.90 13.26 18.34
CA TRP A 183 -20.70 14.45 18.07
C TRP A 183 -20.13 15.36 16.98
N LEU A 184 -18.81 15.39 16.83
CA LEU A 184 -18.10 16.18 15.82
C LEU A 184 -18.04 15.44 14.48
N GLU A 185 -17.83 14.12 14.49
CA GLU A 185 -17.77 13.26 13.29
C GLU A 185 -19.06 13.32 12.46
N ARG A 186 -20.22 13.39 13.12
CA ARG A 186 -21.52 13.56 12.44
C ARG A 186 -21.74 14.96 11.82
N ARG A 187 -20.80 15.90 12.01
CA ARG A 187 -20.89 17.28 11.51
C ARG A 187 -19.75 17.56 10.52
N PRO A 188 -19.85 17.08 9.27
CA PRO A 188 -18.77 17.14 8.30
C PRO A 188 -18.26 18.57 8.08
N ILE A 189 -19.14 19.56 7.97
CA ILE A 189 -18.74 20.97 7.76
C ILE A 189 -17.88 21.50 8.91
N GLN A 190 -18.27 21.24 10.16
CA GLN A 190 -17.52 21.74 11.33
C GLN A 190 -16.19 21.01 11.47
N LEU A 191 -16.17 19.69 11.25
CA LEU A 191 -14.95 18.90 11.24
C LEU A 191 -14.00 19.39 10.14
N THR A 192 -14.49 19.66 8.93
CA THR A 192 -13.68 20.21 7.83
C THR A 192 -13.05 21.55 8.21
N ILE A 193 -13.82 22.49 8.78
CA ILE A 193 -13.28 23.79 9.19
C ILE A 193 -12.16 23.62 10.24
N LEU A 194 -12.39 22.80 11.26
CA LEU A 194 -11.40 22.56 12.31
C LEU A 194 -10.15 21.86 11.76
N ALA A 195 -10.32 20.90 10.84
CA ALA A 195 -9.21 20.24 10.17
C ALA A 195 -8.41 21.23 9.31
N THR A 196 -9.07 22.10 8.56
CA THR A 196 -8.41 23.16 7.77
C THR A 196 -7.60 24.10 8.67
N VAL A 197 -8.16 24.55 9.79
CA VAL A 197 -7.44 25.40 10.75
C VAL A 197 -6.21 24.69 11.32
N ALA A 198 -6.34 23.43 11.72
CA ALA A 198 -5.22 22.64 12.22
C ALA A 198 -4.09 22.49 11.18
N ILE A 199 -4.46 22.25 9.92
CA ILE A 199 -3.50 22.18 8.79
C ILE A 199 -2.80 23.52 8.59
N LEU A 200 -3.53 24.65 8.63
CA LEU A 200 -2.95 25.98 8.47
C LEU A 200 -1.96 26.33 9.59
N ILE A 201 -2.27 25.99 10.85
CA ILE A 201 -1.35 26.17 11.97
C ILE A 201 -0.10 25.31 11.77
N GLY A 202 -0.27 24.04 11.40
CA GLY A 202 0.84 23.12 11.14
C GLY A 202 1.71 23.51 9.94
N GLY A 203 1.17 24.22 8.95
CA GLY A 203 1.90 24.69 7.78
C GLY A 203 2.65 26.02 7.98
N ILE A 204 2.39 26.75 9.07
CA ILE A 204 3.10 28.00 9.42
C ILE A 204 4.41 27.72 10.17
N ILE A 205 4.55 26.55 10.80
CA ILE A 205 5.70 26.12 11.62
C ILE A 205 6.66 25.28 10.76
#